data_AF-A0A661ASJ1-F1
#
_entry.id   AF-A0A661ASJ1-F1
#
_cell.length_a   1.000
_cell.length_b   1.000
_cell.length_c   1.000
_cell.angle_alpha   90.00
_cell.angle_beta   90.00
_cell.angle_gamma   90.00
#
_symmetry.space_group_name_H-M   'P 1'
#
loop_
_entity.id
_entity.type
_entity.pdbx_description
1 polymer ?
#
loop_
_entity_poly.entity_id
_entity_poly.type
_entity_poly.pdbx_seq_one_letter_code
_entity_poly.pdbx_strand_id
1 'polypeptide(L)'
;MKILFEISFVIISTILPLAIAEPIKCGTQQALQSYFTKGKSQKSPDLPFSYGTEHFKLWYDTTGNDAVYPADTDDNEIPDYIEQAGIYLEQVWNIVVDSLGYRRPLPDTLWLPDTADYGGDARTDVYFVNMGRGLYGETQPRANHFDGISNKATAYIEIQSDMTRLENYADNPFPPLKVTCAHEFFHTVQFAYHCPSDAEYSNFIWWMEATAVFNEEFCYDDINDYYLYLGEFQDNPQVPLFIKDPGITTEYGGVMFPIFLEEFYSSDTVRFTGLLIKRIWEICESETPVDAVDDALAEVGSSLMNAYADFTYWRIRTEDQWRSGYFSEGANYPLPKMDSVQIENAFTDDFNIRPLATKYFILPYAYDENGVIASLTSSTQYISSQLEVMRIEISQSSPLGGFDLVELGDTFGIAGRWQYRAIAYAPLLYSAPLSADFSIWLDSEDTSIVPVNKQNEVYHPFPNPCNNGVVKFPIDIISPA
;
A
#
# COMPACT_ATOMS: atom_id res chain seq x y z
N MET A 1 56.42 38.51 6.08
CA MET A 1 55.93 37.96 4.79
C MET A 1 54.87 36.91 5.14
N LYS A 2 53.60 37.33 5.25
CA LYS A 2 52.45 36.44 5.51
C LYS A 2 51.87 36.07 4.15
N ILE A 3 51.76 34.78 3.85
CA ILE A 3 51.03 34.27 2.69
C ILE A 3 49.64 33.88 3.20
N LEU A 4 48.62 34.60 2.74
CA LEU A 4 47.21 34.24 2.86
C LEU A 4 46.89 33.21 1.77
N PHE A 5 46.25 32.11 2.15
CA PHE A 5 45.49 31.27 1.23
C PHE A 5 44.00 31.53 1.52
N GLU A 6 43.33 32.24 0.62
CA GLU A 6 41.87 32.26 0.55
C GLU A 6 41.40 30.99 -0.17
N ILE A 7 40.60 30.18 0.51
CA ILE A 7 39.84 29.09 -0.11
C ILE A 7 38.45 29.63 -0.38
N SER A 8 38.16 29.93 -1.64
CA SER A 8 36.80 30.25 -2.09
C SER A 8 36.01 28.96 -2.26
N PHE A 9 34.98 28.76 -1.44
CA PHE A 9 33.98 27.71 -1.66
C PHE A 9 33.04 28.15 -2.78
N VAL A 10 33.13 27.49 -3.93
CA VAL A 10 32.10 27.57 -4.98
C VAL A 10 31.00 26.58 -4.58
N ILE A 11 29.87 27.10 -4.09
CA ILE A 11 28.66 26.30 -3.91
C ILE A 11 28.07 26.08 -5.31
N ILE A 12 28.29 24.91 -5.88
CA ILE A 12 27.56 24.45 -7.06
C ILE A 12 26.18 24.03 -6.55
N SER A 13 25.21 24.92 -6.68
CA SER A 13 23.79 24.59 -6.55
C SER A 13 23.41 23.73 -7.75
N THR A 14 23.40 22.41 -7.56
CA THR A 14 22.68 21.51 -8.46
C THR A 14 21.20 21.67 -8.16
N ILE A 15 20.52 22.45 -9.01
CA ILE A 15 19.06 22.44 -9.09
C ILE A 15 18.68 21.06 -9.61
N LEU A 16 18.35 20.14 -8.70
CA LEU A 16 17.59 18.94 -9.04
C LEU A 16 16.25 19.42 -9.59
N PRO A 17 15.77 18.87 -10.72
CA PRO A 17 14.41 19.14 -11.15
C PRO A 17 13.49 18.71 -10.00
N LEU A 18 12.63 19.63 -9.57
CA LEU A 18 11.54 19.34 -8.65
C LEU A 18 10.67 18.30 -9.38
N ALA A 19 10.83 17.02 -9.03
CA ALA A 19 9.72 16.10 -9.19
C ALA A 19 8.57 16.75 -8.41
N ILE A 20 7.45 16.97 -9.06
CA ILE A 20 6.22 17.35 -8.35
C ILE A 20 5.95 16.14 -7.46
N ALA A 21 6.28 16.26 -6.17
CA ALA A 21 5.88 15.27 -5.19
C ALA A 21 4.35 15.23 -5.25
N GLU A 22 3.80 14.05 -5.52
CA GLU A 22 2.37 13.82 -5.42
C GLU A 22 1.87 14.36 -4.07
N PRO A 23 0.71 15.04 -4.02
CA PRO A 23 0.26 15.69 -2.81
C PRO A 23 0.09 14.66 -1.69
N ILE A 24 0.86 14.83 -0.62
CA ILE A 24 0.74 14.05 0.62
C ILE A 24 -0.66 14.34 1.19
N LYS A 25 -1.57 13.38 1.11
CA LYS A 25 -2.98 13.52 1.55
C LYS A 25 -3.11 13.60 3.06
N CYS A 26 -2.33 12.78 3.77
CA CYS A 26 -2.39 12.59 5.23
C CYS A 26 -1.15 13.16 5.93
N GLY A 27 -1.36 13.97 6.97
CA GLY A 27 -0.31 14.56 7.81
C GLY A 27 0.01 13.76 9.10
N THR A 28 -0.66 12.63 9.32
CA THR A 28 -0.59 11.83 10.57
C THR A 28 0.85 11.39 10.90
N GLN A 29 1.64 11.04 9.88
CA GLN A 29 3.06 10.71 10.08
C GLN A 29 3.83 11.88 10.72
N GLN A 30 3.67 13.09 10.20
CA GLN A 30 4.32 14.29 10.71
C GLN A 30 3.79 14.66 12.10
N ALA A 31 2.50 14.42 12.37
CA ALA A 31 1.89 14.58 13.68
C ALA A 31 2.52 13.66 14.74
N LEU A 32 2.66 12.36 14.43
CA LEU A 32 3.33 11.38 15.28
C LEU A 32 4.79 11.76 15.56
N GLN A 33 5.55 12.09 14.51
CA GLN A 33 6.95 12.50 14.68
C GLN A 33 7.09 13.76 15.55
N SER A 34 6.17 14.72 15.38
CA SER A 34 6.10 15.93 16.21
C SER A 34 5.78 15.61 17.66
N TYR A 35 4.87 14.67 17.89
CA TYR A 35 4.49 14.20 19.23
C TYR A 35 5.66 13.54 19.96
N PHE A 36 6.39 12.62 19.30
CA PHE A 36 7.56 11.97 19.89
C PHE A 36 8.66 12.96 20.25
N THR A 37 8.89 13.96 19.38
CA THR A 37 9.92 14.97 19.61
C THR A 37 9.58 15.92 20.77
N LYS A 38 8.31 16.32 20.90
CA LYS A 38 7.86 17.33 21.87
C LYS A 38 7.47 16.71 23.23
N GLY A 39 7.11 15.42 23.25
CA GLY A 39 6.72 14.69 24.45
C GLY A 39 5.44 15.19 25.13
N LYS A 40 4.61 15.98 24.42
CA LYS A 40 3.34 16.54 24.89
C LYS A 40 2.38 16.77 23.72
N SER A 41 1.08 16.65 23.98
CA SER A 41 0.00 17.07 23.08
C SER A 41 0.21 18.52 22.62
N GLN A 42 -0.04 18.80 21.35
CA GLN A 42 -0.32 20.17 20.91
C GLN A 42 -1.66 20.61 21.52
N LYS A 43 -1.81 21.91 21.83
CA LYS A 43 -3.12 22.45 22.16
C LYS A 43 -3.97 22.34 20.90
N SER A 44 -5.18 21.80 21.01
CA SER A 44 -6.12 21.72 19.89
C SER A 44 -6.39 23.09 19.26
N PRO A 45 -6.75 23.11 17.96
CA PRO A 45 -7.21 24.32 17.31
C PRO A 45 -8.34 25.01 18.10
N ASP A 46 -8.31 26.33 18.16
CA ASP A 46 -9.30 27.15 18.86
C ASP A 46 -10.32 27.69 17.85
N LEU A 47 -11.44 26.97 17.68
CA LEU A 47 -12.48 27.26 16.69
C LEU A 47 -13.79 27.64 17.39
N PRO A 48 -14.53 28.66 16.90
CA PRO A 48 -15.64 29.27 17.63
C PRO A 48 -16.94 28.45 17.64
N PHE A 49 -17.14 27.58 16.65
CA PHE A 49 -18.38 26.81 16.48
C PHE A 49 -18.13 25.31 16.63
N SER A 50 -19.18 24.58 17.06
CA SER A 50 -19.15 23.12 17.04
C SER A 50 -20.50 22.53 16.65
N TYR A 51 -20.46 21.39 15.97
CA TYR A 51 -21.59 20.56 15.60
C TYR A 51 -21.37 19.15 16.16
N GLY A 52 -22.36 18.58 16.84
CA GLY A 52 -22.22 17.30 17.52
C GLY A 52 -23.08 16.22 16.89
N THR A 53 -22.48 15.05 16.68
CA THR A 53 -23.18 13.81 16.33
C THR A 53 -23.16 12.84 17.52
N GLU A 54 -23.53 11.57 17.30
CA GLU A 54 -23.50 10.55 18.35
C GLU A 54 -22.07 10.27 18.82
N HIS A 55 -21.14 10.09 17.88
CA HIS A 55 -19.76 9.68 18.15
C HIS A 55 -18.72 10.79 17.96
N PHE A 56 -19.08 11.90 17.30
CA PHE A 56 -18.15 12.95 16.92
C PHE A 56 -18.55 14.34 17.39
N LYS A 57 -17.54 15.20 17.54
CA LYS A 57 -17.71 16.63 17.75
C LYS A 57 -16.86 17.41 16.75
N LEU A 58 -17.54 18.08 15.82
CA LEU A 58 -16.95 18.78 14.70
C LEU A 58 -16.79 20.26 15.04
N TRP A 59 -15.58 20.78 15.02
CA TRP A 59 -15.21 22.16 15.35
C TRP A 59 -14.85 22.94 14.09
N TYR A 60 -15.39 24.15 13.93
CA TYR A 60 -15.25 24.92 12.69
C TYR A 60 -15.33 26.43 12.91
N ASP A 61 -14.88 27.18 11.91
CA ASP A 61 -15.12 28.61 11.75
C ASP A 61 -15.84 28.86 10.41
N THR A 62 -16.65 29.91 10.34
CA THR A 62 -17.30 30.38 9.11
C THR A 62 -16.61 31.62 8.54
N THR A 63 -15.59 32.13 9.25
CA THR A 63 -14.85 33.34 8.91
C THR A 63 -13.34 33.16 9.09
N GLY A 64 -12.55 34.11 8.60
CA GLY A 64 -11.11 34.09 8.81
C GLY A 64 -10.38 33.02 7.98
N ASN A 65 -9.22 32.59 8.49
CA ASN A 65 -8.32 31.70 7.78
C ASN A 65 -8.86 30.27 7.68
N ASP A 66 -9.51 29.80 8.75
CA ASP A 66 -10.02 28.44 8.89
C ASP A 66 -11.48 28.31 8.48
N ALA A 67 -12.05 29.35 7.84
CA ALA A 67 -13.39 29.34 7.30
C ALA A 67 -13.61 28.09 6.43
N VAL A 68 -14.70 27.38 6.72
CA VAL A 68 -15.10 26.19 5.97
C VAL A 68 -15.77 26.53 4.64
N TYR A 69 -15.95 25.53 3.78
CA TYR A 69 -16.71 25.67 2.54
C TYR A 69 -18.12 26.26 2.85
N PRO A 70 -18.50 27.41 2.26
CA PRO A 70 -19.55 28.27 2.82
C PRO A 70 -20.97 27.92 2.39
N ALA A 71 -21.19 26.84 1.63
CA ALA A 71 -22.54 26.46 1.24
C ALA A 71 -23.36 26.05 2.46
N ASP A 72 -24.59 26.56 2.53
CA ASP A 72 -25.63 26.26 3.51
C ASP A 72 -26.94 26.32 2.72
N THR A 73 -27.39 25.17 2.22
CA THR A 73 -28.49 25.11 1.25
C THR A 73 -29.87 25.17 1.92
N ASP A 74 -29.95 24.83 3.21
CA ASP A 74 -31.19 24.83 3.98
C ASP A 74 -31.33 26.03 4.94
N ASP A 75 -30.35 26.93 4.95
CA ASP A 75 -30.26 28.16 5.74
C ASP A 75 -30.38 27.88 7.26
N ASN A 76 -29.79 26.77 7.74
CA ASN A 76 -29.87 26.35 9.14
C ASN A 76 -28.73 26.89 10.03
N GLU A 77 -27.85 27.72 9.46
CA GLU A 77 -26.65 28.33 10.08
C GLU A 77 -25.47 27.36 10.31
N ILE A 78 -25.58 26.10 9.86
CA ILE A 78 -24.50 25.11 9.85
C ILE A 78 -24.14 24.84 8.39
N PRO A 79 -22.88 25.06 7.97
CA PRO A 79 -22.49 24.79 6.59
C PRO A 79 -22.74 23.32 6.19
N ASP A 80 -23.27 23.09 4.99
CA ASP A 80 -23.54 21.76 4.41
C ASP A 80 -22.30 20.85 4.51
N TYR A 81 -21.11 21.45 4.38
CA TYR A 81 -19.82 20.78 4.51
C TYR A 81 -19.61 20.10 5.88
N ILE A 82 -20.03 20.75 6.97
CA ILE A 82 -19.91 20.23 8.34
C ILE A 82 -20.97 19.15 8.60
N GLU A 83 -22.20 19.38 8.16
CA GLU A 83 -23.27 18.38 8.31
C GLU A 83 -22.91 17.10 7.55
N GLN A 84 -22.42 17.26 6.32
CA GLN A 84 -22.06 16.16 5.46
C GLN A 84 -20.84 15.39 5.98
N ALA A 85 -19.84 16.07 6.54
CA ALA A 85 -18.73 15.41 7.24
C ALA A 85 -19.23 14.59 8.44
N GLY A 86 -20.16 15.13 9.24
CA GLY A 86 -20.78 14.41 10.35
C GLY A 86 -21.48 13.13 9.89
N ILE A 87 -22.22 13.20 8.77
CA ILE A 87 -22.86 12.02 8.16
C ILE A 87 -21.81 10.99 7.71
N TYR A 88 -20.75 11.41 7.04
CA TYR A 88 -19.70 10.49 6.56
C TYR A 88 -18.97 9.82 7.72
N LEU A 89 -18.60 10.55 8.76
CA LEU A 89 -17.95 9.99 9.94
C LEU A 89 -18.83 8.95 10.66
N GLU A 90 -20.12 9.23 10.82
CA GLU A 90 -21.07 8.26 11.39
C GLU A 90 -21.26 7.04 10.47
N GLN A 91 -21.24 7.21 9.15
CA GLN A 91 -21.27 6.08 8.21
C GLN A 91 -20.04 5.18 8.37
N VAL A 92 -18.84 5.76 8.42
CA VAL A 92 -17.60 5.00 8.63
C VAL A 92 -17.61 4.31 10.00
N TRP A 93 -18.08 4.98 11.05
CA TRP A 93 -18.26 4.37 12.37
C TRP A 93 -19.16 3.13 12.30
N ASN A 94 -20.33 3.25 11.68
CA ASN A 94 -21.27 2.14 11.53
C ASN A 94 -20.65 0.94 10.79
N ILE A 95 -19.82 1.21 9.78
CA ILE A 95 -19.11 0.18 8.99
C ILE A 95 -18.00 -0.48 9.83
N VAL A 96 -17.04 0.32 10.32
CA VAL A 96 -15.81 -0.16 10.94
C VAL A 96 -16.05 -0.66 12.36
N VAL A 97 -16.75 0.11 13.18
CA VAL A 97 -16.94 -0.21 14.59
C VAL A 97 -18.15 -1.12 14.78
N ASP A 98 -19.33 -0.72 14.34
CA ASP A 98 -20.55 -1.43 14.72
C ASP A 98 -20.79 -2.70 13.88
N SER A 99 -20.44 -2.68 12.59
CA SER A 99 -20.63 -3.83 11.69
C SER A 99 -19.45 -4.80 11.72
N LEU A 100 -18.22 -4.32 11.55
CA LEU A 100 -17.02 -5.18 11.55
C LEU A 100 -16.52 -5.49 12.97
N GLY A 101 -16.86 -4.68 13.97
CA GLY A 101 -16.47 -4.91 15.36
C GLY A 101 -15.03 -4.52 15.67
N TYR A 102 -14.43 -3.58 14.91
CA TYR A 102 -13.14 -3.03 15.30
C TYR A 102 -13.23 -2.39 16.69
N ARG A 103 -12.08 -2.32 17.38
CA ARG A 103 -11.98 -1.61 18.64
C ARG A 103 -12.41 -0.16 18.45
N ARG A 104 -13.28 0.33 19.34
CA ARG A 104 -13.67 1.73 19.37
C ARG A 104 -12.45 2.63 19.59
N PRO A 105 -12.41 3.83 18.97
CA PRO A 105 -11.43 4.85 19.34
C PRO A 105 -11.45 5.09 20.85
N LEU A 106 -10.29 5.41 21.41
CA LEU A 106 -10.23 5.78 22.82
C LEU A 106 -10.95 7.12 23.04
N PRO A 107 -11.73 7.27 24.13
CA PRO A 107 -12.42 8.53 24.42
C PRO A 107 -11.46 9.71 24.44
N ASP A 108 -11.80 10.82 23.79
CA ASP A 108 -10.86 11.95 23.64
C ASP A 108 -10.36 12.49 24.99
N THR A 109 -11.25 12.51 25.99
CA THR A 109 -10.96 12.93 27.37
C THR A 109 -10.07 11.99 28.18
N LEU A 110 -9.78 10.79 27.69
CA LEU A 110 -9.06 9.78 28.46
C LEU A 110 -7.61 10.23 28.73
N TRP A 111 -7.17 10.02 29.98
CA TRP A 111 -5.84 10.40 30.50
C TRP A 111 -5.50 11.90 30.50
N LEU A 112 -6.47 12.77 30.22
CA LEU A 112 -6.29 14.22 30.30
C LEU A 112 -6.64 14.76 31.69
N PRO A 113 -5.89 15.76 32.18
CA PRO A 113 -6.12 16.34 33.51
C PRO A 113 -7.33 17.29 33.57
N ASP A 114 -7.63 18.01 32.49
CA ASP A 114 -8.78 18.92 32.38
C ASP A 114 -9.46 18.72 31.03
N THR A 115 -10.67 18.17 31.03
CA THR A 115 -11.41 17.82 29.81
C THR A 115 -11.95 19.05 29.08
N ALA A 116 -12.09 20.20 29.77
CA ALA A 116 -12.64 21.41 29.16
C ALA A 116 -11.71 22.03 28.10
N ASP A 117 -10.40 21.79 28.22
CA ASP A 117 -9.38 22.28 27.30
C ASP A 117 -9.25 21.42 26.02
N TYR A 118 -9.98 20.29 25.96
CA TYR A 118 -9.84 19.25 24.93
C TYR A 118 -11.20 18.67 24.57
N GLY A 119 -11.98 19.39 23.76
CA GLY A 119 -13.26 18.89 23.26
C GLY A 119 -14.43 18.93 24.25
N GLY A 120 -14.16 18.76 25.54
CA GLY A 120 -15.16 18.87 26.62
C GLY A 120 -15.99 17.61 26.86
N ASP A 121 -15.90 16.57 26.02
CA ASP A 121 -16.62 15.31 26.19
C ASP A 121 -15.91 14.11 25.52
N ALA A 122 -16.46 12.90 25.67
CA ALA A 122 -15.83 11.65 25.29
C ALA A 122 -15.81 11.35 23.78
N ARG A 123 -16.51 12.13 22.96
CA ARG A 123 -16.59 11.92 21.50
C ARG A 123 -15.26 12.24 20.83
N THR A 124 -15.04 11.69 19.63
CA THR A 124 -13.86 12.02 18.83
C THR A 124 -14.00 13.45 18.31
N ASP A 125 -13.04 14.31 18.67
CA ASP A 125 -12.98 15.67 18.13
C ASP A 125 -12.48 15.66 16.68
N VAL A 126 -13.11 16.49 15.85
CA VAL A 126 -12.72 16.73 14.45
C VAL A 126 -12.66 18.24 14.22
N TYR A 127 -11.49 18.76 13.89
CA TYR A 127 -11.27 20.19 13.67
C TYR A 127 -11.13 20.49 12.19
N PHE A 128 -11.90 21.44 11.69
CA PHE A 128 -11.81 21.91 10.31
C PHE A 128 -10.92 23.14 10.25
N VAL A 129 -9.69 22.95 9.74
CA VAL A 129 -8.65 23.99 9.72
C VAL A 129 -8.07 24.14 8.32
N ASN A 130 -7.52 25.30 8.01
CA ASN A 130 -6.86 25.51 6.73
C ASN A 130 -5.46 24.87 6.74
N MET A 131 -5.33 23.75 6.03
CA MET A 131 -4.09 22.96 5.97
C MET A 131 -3.23 23.29 4.73
N GLY A 132 -3.53 24.39 4.03
CA GLY A 132 -2.85 24.75 2.79
C GLY A 132 -3.42 24.01 1.57
N ARG A 133 -2.58 23.69 0.57
CA ARG A 133 -3.02 23.16 -0.73
C ARG A 133 -2.70 21.67 -0.97
N GLY A 134 -2.01 21.02 -0.03
CA GLY A 134 -1.53 19.64 -0.21
C GLY A 134 -2.21 18.63 0.71
N LEU A 135 -2.51 19.03 1.96
CA LEU A 135 -3.05 18.15 2.99
C LEU A 135 -4.58 18.19 3.00
N TYR A 136 -5.15 17.00 3.16
CA TYR A 136 -6.59 16.78 3.23
C TYR A 136 -7.00 16.58 4.69
N GLY A 137 -6.20 15.83 5.45
CA GLY A 137 -6.41 15.62 6.86
C GLY A 137 -5.14 15.16 7.58
N GLU A 138 -5.23 15.13 8.91
CA GLU A 138 -4.26 14.46 9.76
C GLU A 138 -4.89 14.05 11.09
N THR A 139 -4.39 12.97 11.67
CA THR A 139 -4.82 12.49 12.98
C THR A 139 -3.71 12.75 13.99
N GLN A 140 -4.03 13.51 15.03
CA GLN A 140 -3.07 13.98 16.03
C GLN A 140 -3.18 13.13 17.30
N PRO A 141 -2.11 12.42 17.72
CA PRO A 141 -2.08 11.77 19.02
C PRO A 141 -2.12 12.83 20.13
N ARG A 142 -2.99 12.60 21.11
CA ARG A 142 -3.25 13.55 22.20
C ARG A 142 -2.62 13.07 23.51
N ALA A 143 -2.97 11.89 23.97
CA ALA A 143 -2.37 11.27 25.15
C ALA A 143 -2.09 9.80 24.89
N ASN A 144 -0.88 9.35 25.22
CA ASN A 144 -0.49 7.96 25.07
C ASN A 144 -0.30 7.25 26.42
N HIS A 145 -0.57 5.95 26.42
CA HIS A 145 -0.38 5.09 27.57
C HIS A 145 0.05 3.70 27.13
N PHE A 146 1.07 3.16 27.78
CA PHE A 146 1.45 1.75 27.65
C PHE A 146 0.63 0.93 28.65
N ASP A 147 -0.22 0.05 28.15
CA ASP A 147 -1.15 -0.74 28.98
C ASP A 147 -0.56 -2.05 29.51
N GLY A 148 0.72 -2.31 29.23
CA GLY A 148 1.40 -3.57 29.54
C GLY A 148 1.64 -4.46 28.32
N ILE A 149 0.97 -4.18 27.20
CA ILE A 149 1.09 -4.94 25.95
C ILE A 149 1.66 -4.04 24.84
N SER A 150 1.01 -2.90 24.57
CA SER A 150 1.45 -1.93 23.57
C SER A 150 1.09 -0.49 23.94
N ASN A 151 1.64 0.46 23.20
CA ASN A 151 1.29 1.86 23.34
C ASN A 151 -0.08 2.11 22.69
N LYS A 152 -1.00 2.73 23.42
CA LYS A 152 -2.26 3.24 22.88
C LYS A 152 -2.26 4.76 22.92
N ALA A 153 -3.04 5.39 22.06
CA ALA A 153 -3.23 6.84 22.12
C ALA A 153 -4.69 7.24 21.93
N THR A 154 -5.13 8.23 22.72
CA THR A 154 -6.27 9.08 22.31
C THR A 154 -5.82 9.98 21.18
N ALA A 155 -6.76 10.40 20.33
CA ALA A 155 -6.45 11.27 19.21
C ALA A 155 -7.67 12.11 18.82
N TYR A 156 -7.37 13.21 18.15
CA TYR A 156 -8.34 14.03 17.43
C TYR A 156 -7.94 14.11 15.96
N ILE A 157 -8.90 14.48 15.13
CA ILE A 157 -8.73 14.58 13.69
C ILE A 157 -8.69 16.06 13.32
N GLU A 158 -7.83 16.43 12.38
CA GLU A 158 -7.89 17.69 11.64
C GLU A 158 -8.23 17.37 10.18
N ILE A 159 -9.17 18.11 9.60
CA ILE A 159 -9.56 18.01 8.19
C ILE A 159 -9.44 19.39 7.56
N GLN A 160 -9.01 19.45 6.31
CA GLN A 160 -9.00 20.66 5.51
C GLN A 160 -10.38 21.34 5.56
N SER A 161 -10.41 22.63 5.92
CA SER A 161 -11.67 23.36 6.08
C SER A 161 -12.43 23.53 4.77
N ASP A 162 -11.75 23.44 3.63
CA ASP A 162 -12.35 23.53 2.30
C ASP A 162 -11.54 22.71 1.27
N MET A 163 -12.06 21.53 0.91
CA MET A 163 -11.41 20.64 -0.08
C MET A 163 -11.34 21.25 -1.49
N THR A 164 -12.12 22.30 -1.81
CA THR A 164 -12.00 22.97 -3.13
C THR A 164 -10.69 23.73 -3.30
N ARG A 165 -9.90 23.89 -2.22
CA ARG A 165 -8.54 24.44 -2.26
C ARG A 165 -7.52 23.46 -2.83
N LEU A 166 -7.88 22.19 -2.94
CA LEU A 166 -7.04 21.13 -3.50
C LEU A 166 -7.21 21.12 -5.02
N GLU A 167 -6.09 20.99 -5.73
CA GLU A 167 -6.06 21.13 -7.19
C GLU A 167 -6.99 20.16 -7.92
N ASN A 168 -7.14 18.94 -7.39
CA ASN A 168 -7.95 17.87 -7.98
C ASN A 168 -9.46 17.99 -7.68
N TYR A 169 -9.88 18.92 -6.81
CA TYR A 169 -11.26 18.99 -6.27
C TYR A 169 -11.88 20.39 -6.29
N ALA A 170 -11.38 21.27 -7.16
CA ALA A 170 -11.80 22.67 -7.22
C ALA A 170 -13.32 22.89 -7.37
N ASP A 171 -14.06 21.93 -7.93
CA ASP A 171 -15.49 22.05 -8.22
C ASP A 171 -16.40 21.36 -7.20
N ASN A 172 -15.89 20.41 -6.41
CA ASN A 172 -16.72 19.61 -5.51
C ASN A 172 -15.92 19.12 -4.29
N PRO A 173 -16.20 19.64 -3.08
CA PRO A 173 -15.44 19.28 -1.89
C PRO A 173 -15.87 17.95 -1.26
N PHE A 174 -17.00 17.36 -1.69
CA PHE A 174 -17.62 16.24 -0.96
C PHE A 174 -16.94 14.88 -1.19
N PRO A 175 -16.56 14.46 -2.42
CA PRO A 175 -15.81 13.22 -2.61
C PRO A 175 -14.51 13.13 -1.80
N PRO A 176 -13.60 14.12 -1.84
CA PRO A 176 -12.36 14.05 -1.05
C PRO A 176 -12.63 14.12 0.45
N LEU A 177 -13.63 14.92 0.89
CA LEU A 177 -14.05 14.95 2.29
C LEU A 177 -14.49 13.55 2.77
N LYS A 178 -15.28 12.85 1.96
CA LYS A 178 -15.83 11.52 2.27
C LYS A 178 -14.71 10.51 2.53
N VAL A 179 -13.76 10.38 1.62
CA VAL A 179 -12.62 9.46 1.78
C VAL A 179 -11.67 9.91 2.90
N THR A 180 -11.44 11.21 3.08
CA THR A 180 -10.62 11.72 4.20
C THR A 180 -11.26 11.41 5.56
N CYS A 181 -12.59 11.50 5.69
CA CYS A 181 -13.28 11.06 6.90
C CYS A 181 -13.05 9.56 7.18
N ALA A 182 -13.01 8.71 6.14
CA ALA A 182 -12.70 7.29 6.31
C ALA A 182 -11.23 7.05 6.72
N HIS A 183 -10.29 7.72 6.06
CA HIS A 183 -8.86 7.60 6.31
C HIS A 183 -8.48 8.01 7.74
N GLU A 184 -8.82 9.25 8.10
CA GLU A 184 -8.39 9.82 9.38
C GLU A 184 -9.13 9.20 10.57
N PHE A 185 -10.41 8.87 10.41
CA PHE A 185 -11.10 8.12 11.46
C PHE A 185 -10.45 6.77 11.73
N PHE A 186 -9.98 6.08 10.69
CA PHE A 186 -9.33 4.79 10.86
C PHE A 186 -8.03 4.88 11.66
N HIS A 187 -7.27 5.98 11.55
CA HIS A 187 -6.12 6.22 12.42
C HIS A 187 -6.48 6.24 13.91
N THR A 188 -7.64 6.79 14.29
CA THR A 188 -8.09 6.77 15.69
C THR A 188 -8.41 5.36 16.19
N VAL A 189 -8.91 4.49 15.30
CA VAL A 189 -9.12 3.06 15.56
C VAL A 189 -7.78 2.33 15.68
N GLN A 190 -6.85 2.57 14.76
CA GLN A 190 -5.52 1.97 14.75
C GLN A 190 -4.74 2.34 16.03
N PHE A 191 -4.82 3.58 16.50
CA PHE A 191 -4.19 4.01 17.76
C PHE A 191 -4.79 3.36 19.01
N ALA A 192 -6.03 2.87 18.94
CA ALA A 192 -6.62 2.05 20.00
C ALA A 192 -6.06 0.61 20.00
N TYR A 193 -5.53 0.12 18.87
CA TYR A 193 -4.82 -1.16 18.76
C TYR A 193 -3.34 -1.03 19.06
N HIS A 194 -2.62 -0.15 18.37
CA HIS A 194 -1.20 0.09 18.61
C HIS A 194 -0.81 1.44 17.99
N CYS A 195 -0.59 2.44 18.85
CA CYS A 195 0.02 3.71 18.45
C CYS A 195 1.55 3.52 18.33
N PRO A 196 2.18 3.82 17.18
CA PRO A 196 3.60 3.57 16.97
C PRO A 196 4.48 4.25 18.04
N SER A 197 5.64 3.67 18.33
CA SER A 197 6.73 4.33 19.04
C SER A 197 7.89 4.67 18.08
N ASP A 198 8.85 5.50 18.50
CA ASP A 198 10.05 5.83 17.69
C ASP A 198 10.80 4.58 17.18
N ALA A 199 10.81 3.49 17.97
CA ALA A 199 11.55 2.27 17.64
C ALA A 199 10.87 1.42 16.56
N GLU A 200 9.55 1.56 16.41
CA GLU A 200 8.70 0.73 15.55
C GLU A 200 8.14 1.52 14.35
N TYR A 201 8.54 2.79 14.26
CA TYR A 201 7.95 3.81 13.40
C TYR A 201 7.80 3.35 11.95
N SER A 202 8.87 2.81 11.33
CA SER A 202 8.86 2.51 9.90
C SER A 202 7.83 1.45 9.49
N ASN A 203 7.76 0.33 10.23
CA ASN A 203 6.82 -0.76 9.95
C ASN A 203 5.38 -0.38 10.19
N PHE A 204 5.10 0.23 11.34
CA PHE A 204 3.75 0.61 11.68
C PHE A 204 3.23 1.72 10.79
N ILE A 205 4.03 2.76 10.48
CA ILE A 205 3.58 3.84 9.60
C ILE A 205 3.20 3.31 8.22
N TRP A 206 4.01 2.42 7.65
CA TRP A 206 3.69 1.85 6.34
C TRP A 206 2.34 1.12 6.37
N TRP A 207 2.13 0.23 7.35
CA TRP A 207 0.89 -0.54 7.46
C TRP A 207 -0.31 0.34 7.81
N MET A 208 -0.10 1.34 8.66
CA MET A 208 -1.11 2.31 9.11
C MET A 208 -1.69 3.09 7.93
N GLU A 209 -0.84 3.66 7.09
CA GLU A 209 -1.28 4.41 5.91
C GLU A 209 -1.87 3.47 4.85
N ALA A 210 -1.21 2.34 4.53
CA ALA A 210 -1.72 1.40 3.54
C ALA A 210 -3.12 0.88 3.89
N THR A 211 -3.38 0.60 5.17
CA THR A 211 -4.71 0.14 5.62
C THR A 211 -5.71 1.27 5.85
N ALA A 212 -5.27 2.51 6.06
CA ALA A 212 -6.15 3.68 6.07
C ALA A 212 -6.65 4.02 4.66
N VAL A 213 -5.78 3.94 3.64
CA VAL A 213 -6.19 4.04 2.23
C VAL A 213 -7.11 2.88 1.83
N PHE A 214 -6.84 1.66 2.32
CA PHE A 214 -7.79 0.54 2.14
C PHE A 214 -9.15 0.85 2.77
N ASN A 215 -9.19 1.50 3.95
CA ASN A 215 -10.45 1.86 4.59
C ASN A 215 -11.25 2.91 3.78
N GLU A 216 -10.57 3.77 3.00
CA GLU A 216 -11.23 4.65 2.02
C GLU A 216 -12.02 3.82 1.01
N GLU A 217 -11.35 2.90 0.34
CA GLU A 217 -11.91 2.00 -0.68
C GLU A 217 -13.01 1.10 -0.10
N PHE A 218 -12.77 0.54 1.09
CA PHE A 218 -13.72 -0.34 1.75
C PHE A 218 -15.03 0.37 2.11
N CYS A 219 -14.95 1.61 2.58
CA CYS A 219 -16.14 2.39 2.94
C CYS A 219 -16.82 3.00 1.71
N TYR A 220 -16.03 3.38 0.69
CA TYR A 220 -16.47 4.22 -0.43
C TYR A 220 -15.87 3.77 -1.77
N ASP A 221 -16.20 2.54 -2.17
CA ASP A 221 -15.84 1.85 -3.43
C ASP A 221 -16.13 2.65 -4.71
N ASP A 222 -16.91 3.73 -4.63
CA ASP A 222 -17.24 4.61 -5.74
C ASP A 222 -16.23 5.76 -5.95
N ILE A 223 -15.23 5.91 -5.07
CA ILE A 223 -14.26 7.01 -5.06
C ILE A 223 -12.82 6.47 -5.04
N ASN A 224 -12.22 6.35 -6.23
CA ASN A 224 -10.94 5.67 -6.42
C ASN A 224 -9.74 6.65 -6.36
N ASP A 225 -9.70 7.49 -5.33
CA ASP A 225 -8.61 8.46 -5.11
C ASP A 225 -7.24 7.78 -4.99
N TYR A 226 -7.22 6.55 -4.45
CA TYR A 226 -6.00 5.79 -4.24
C TYR A 226 -5.24 5.46 -5.53
N TYR A 227 -5.89 5.54 -6.70
CA TYR A 227 -5.24 5.38 -8.01
C TYR A 227 -4.07 6.34 -8.19
N LEU A 228 -4.14 7.53 -7.60
CA LEU A 228 -3.08 8.54 -7.64
C LEU A 228 -1.77 8.03 -7.01
N TYR A 229 -1.82 7.07 -6.09
CA TYR A 229 -0.64 6.55 -5.40
C TYR A 229 -0.05 5.29 -6.05
N LEU A 230 -0.82 4.61 -6.91
CA LEU A 230 -0.41 3.32 -7.46
C LEU A 230 0.83 3.45 -8.36
N GLY A 231 0.97 4.56 -9.08
CA GLY A 231 2.13 4.83 -9.94
C GLY A 231 3.44 4.80 -9.17
N GLU A 232 3.56 5.58 -8.09
CA GLU A 232 4.77 5.63 -7.26
C GLU A 232 5.13 4.25 -6.68
N PHE A 233 4.14 3.47 -6.23
CA PHE A 233 4.39 2.12 -5.71
C PHE A 233 4.81 1.12 -6.80
N GLN A 234 4.18 1.17 -7.97
CA GLN A 234 4.47 0.30 -9.10
C GLN A 234 5.80 0.65 -9.77
N ASP A 235 6.20 1.93 -9.79
CA ASP A 235 7.48 2.38 -10.34
C ASP A 235 8.69 2.09 -9.42
N ASN A 236 8.42 1.72 -8.17
CA ASN A 236 9.44 1.43 -7.16
C ASN A 236 9.30 0.02 -6.55
N PRO A 237 9.32 -1.07 -7.35
CA PRO A 237 9.19 -2.44 -6.83
C PRO A 237 10.33 -2.85 -5.87
N GLN A 238 11.48 -2.16 -5.94
CA GLN A 238 12.63 -2.34 -5.06
C GLN A 238 12.46 -1.74 -3.66
N VAL A 239 11.38 -1.00 -3.43
CA VAL A 239 11.01 -0.50 -2.10
C VAL A 239 10.20 -1.59 -1.39
N PRO A 240 10.66 -2.07 -0.23
CA PRO A 240 10.03 -3.20 0.42
C PRO A 240 8.67 -2.84 1.02
N LEU A 241 7.79 -3.84 1.10
CA LEU A 241 6.59 -3.74 1.92
C LEU A 241 6.97 -3.49 3.38
N PHE A 242 6.07 -2.83 4.10
CA PHE A 242 6.22 -2.50 5.53
C PHE A 242 7.43 -1.62 5.86
N ILE A 243 8.07 -0.94 4.91
CA ILE A 243 9.16 -0.02 5.23
C ILE A 243 8.83 1.37 4.70
N LYS A 244 8.80 2.33 5.62
CA LYS A 244 8.79 3.75 5.31
C LYS A 244 10.21 4.26 5.09
N ASP A 245 10.59 4.45 3.83
CA ASP A 245 11.85 5.11 3.49
C ASP A 245 11.71 6.64 3.48
N PRO A 246 12.75 7.39 3.91
CA PRO A 246 12.77 8.83 3.79
C PRO A 246 12.74 9.28 2.32
N GLY A 247 11.81 10.17 1.99
CA GLY A 247 11.72 10.79 0.65
C GLY A 247 11.02 9.96 -0.42
N ILE A 248 10.51 8.77 -0.08
CA ILE A 248 9.69 7.92 -0.95
C ILE A 248 8.35 7.68 -0.26
N THR A 249 7.23 7.89 -0.95
CA THR A 249 5.87 7.80 -0.38
C THR A 249 5.09 6.62 -0.97
N THR A 250 5.66 5.42 -0.87
CA THR A 250 5.07 4.19 -1.41
C THR A 250 4.02 3.58 -0.49
N GLU A 251 3.92 3.99 0.77
CA GLU A 251 2.98 3.43 1.75
C GLU A 251 1.51 3.58 1.34
N TYR A 252 1.15 4.70 0.68
CA TYR A 252 -0.22 4.91 0.20
C TYR A 252 -0.55 3.99 -0.99
N GLY A 253 0.36 3.88 -1.97
CA GLY A 253 0.20 2.95 -3.10
C GLY A 253 0.36 1.48 -2.69
N GLY A 254 1.01 1.25 -1.55
CA GLY A 254 1.10 -0.04 -0.86
C GLY A 254 -0.26 -0.61 -0.48
N VAL A 255 -1.35 0.18 -0.54
CA VAL A 255 -2.75 -0.27 -0.44
C VAL A 255 -3.09 -1.45 -1.35
N MET A 256 -2.37 -1.61 -2.48
CA MET A 256 -2.51 -2.79 -3.33
C MET A 256 -2.36 -4.10 -2.54
N PHE A 257 -1.53 -4.12 -1.49
CA PHE A 257 -1.32 -5.32 -0.68
C PHE A 257 -2.53 -5.62 0.24
N PRO A 258 -3.05 -4.69 1.07
CA PRO A 258 -4.34 -4.88 1.75
C PRO A 258 -5.51 -5.23 0.84
N ILE A 259 -5.65 -4.57 -0.33
CA ILE A 259 -6.67 -4.91 -1.33
C ILE A 259 -6.46 -6.35 -1.82
N PHE A 260 -5.23 -6.73 -2.13
CA PHE A 260 -4.90 -8.10 -2.52
C PHE A 260 -5.29 -9.10 -1.43
N LEU A 261 -4.92 -8.85 -0.17
CA LEU A 261 -5.26 -9.74 0.94
C LEU A 261 -6.76 -9.95 1.06
N GLU A 262 -7.55 -8.88 0.97
CA GLU A 262 -9.00 -9.01 1.06
C GLU A 262 -9.58 -9.67 -0.20
N GLU A 263 -9.22 -9.30 -1.42
CA GLU A 263 -9.80 -9.92 -2.62
C GLU A 263 -9.37 -11.39 -2.79
N PHE A 264 -8.12 -11.72 -2.50
CA PHE A 264 -7.56 -13.06 -2.70
C PHE A 264 -8.07 -14.07 -1.68
N TYR A 265 -8.20 -13.67 -0.41
CA TYR A 265 -8.66 -14.55 0.68
C TYR A 265 -10.19 -14.45 0.93
N SER A 266 -10.90 -13.59 0.21
CA SER A 266 -12.37 -13.55 0.19
C SER A 266 -13.00 -14.67 -0.63
N SER A 267 -14.31 -14.87 -0.44
CA SER A 267 -15.12 -15.70 -1.34
C SER A 267 -15.43 -14.98 -2.65
N ASP A 268 -15.66 -15.71 -3.74
CA ASP A 268 -16.03 -15.17 -5.07
C ASP A 268 -17.26 -14.26 -5.11
N THR A 269 -18.07 -14.25 -4.04
CA THR A 269 -19.29 -13.44 -3.95
C THR A 269 -19.10 -12.11 -3.23
N VAL A 270 -17.94 -11.87 -2.63
CA VAL A 270 -17.66 -10.69 -1.79
C VAL A 270 -16.27 -10.17 -2.16
N ARG A 271 -16.17 -8.90 -2.58
CA ARG A 271 -14.87 -8.27 -2.90
C ARG A 271 -14.01 -8.12 -1.64
N PHE A 272 -14.59 -7.55 -0.58
CA PHE A 272 -13.91 -7.33 0.69
C PHE A 272 -14.76 -7.81 1.85
N THR A 273 -14.19 -8.59 2.76
CA THR A 273 -14.84 -8.94 4.03
C THR A 273 -14.54 -7.91 5.12
N GLY A 274 -13.37 -7.26 5.05
CA GLY A 274 -12.80 -6.40 6.08
C GLY A 274 -12.33 -7.15 7.32
N LEU A 275 -12.50 -8.47 7.38
CA LEU A 275 -12.22 -9.27 8.58
C LEU A 275 -10.76 -9.69 8.67
N LEU A 276 -10.07 -9.85 7.54
CA LEU A 276 -8.66 -10.23 7.55
C LEU A 276 -7.81 -9.04 8.00
N ILE A 277 -8.06 -7.84 7.45
CA ILE A 277 -7.38 -6.62 7.90
C ILE A 277 -7.67 -6.33 9.38
N LYS A 278 -8.90 -6.58 9.84
CA LYS A 278 -9.24 -6.47 11.28
C LYS A 278 -8.43 -7.43 12.13
N ARG A 279 -8.34 -8.69 11.71
CA ARG A 279 -7.62 -9.73 12.45
C ARG A 279 -6.14 -9.40 12.56
N ILE A 280 -5.54 -8.87 11.49
CA ILE A 280 -4.15 -8.40 11.50
C ILE A 280 -3.97 -7.28 12.54
N TRP A 281 -4.85 -6.28 12.58
CA TRP A 281 -4.77 -5.21 13.59
C TRP A 281 -4.96 -5.69 15.04
N GLU A 282 -5.77 -6.73 15.27
CA GLU A 282 -5.85 -7.38 16.58
C GLU A 282 -4.53 -8.03 17.01
N ILE A 283 -3.77 -8.59 16.07
CA ILE A 283 -2.47 -9.22 16.35
C ILE A 283 -1.37 -8.17 16.47
N CYS A 284 -1.44 -7.08 15.70
CA CYS A 284 -0.55 -5.90 15.83
C CYS A 284 -0.54 -5.30 17.24
N GLU A 285 -1.52 -5.61 18.09
CA GLU A 285 -1.50 -5.22 19.50
C GLU A 285 -0.27 -5.75 20.24
N SER A 286 0.26 -6.92 19.89
CA SER A 286 1.45 -7.51 20.51
C SER A 286 2.61 -7.78 19.57
N GLU A 287 2.38 -7.74 18.25
CA GLU A 287 3.38 -8.08 17.23
C GLU A 287 3.62 -6.93 16.25
N THR A 288 4.69 -7.04 15.45
CA THR A 288 4.91 -6.10 14.34
C THR A 288 3.91 -6.37 13.21
N PRO A 289 3.62 -5.39 12.33
CA PRO A 289 2.71 -5.61 11.19
C PRO A 289 3.13 -6.76 10.28
N VAL A 290 4.42 -6.99 10.09
CA VAL A 290 4.94 -8.10 9.26
C VAL A 290 4.56 -9.44 9.89
N ASP A 291 4.85 -9.60 11.17
CA ASP A 291 4.55 -10.84 11.91
C ASP A 291 3.03 -11.04 12.06
N ALA A 292 2.29 -9.97 12.32
CA ALA A 292 0.84 -9.99 12.43
C ALA A 292 0.14 -10.43 11.12
N VAL A 293 0.69 -10.04 9.96
CA VAL A 293 0.21 -10.53 8.67
C VAL A 293 0.50 -12.02 8.50
N ASP A 294 1.71 -12.49 8.82
CA ASP A 294 2.04 -13.91 8.71
C ASP A 294 1.17 -14.77 9.64
N ASP A 295 0.97 -14.34 10.89
CA ASP A 295 0.12 -15.02 11.87
C ASP A 295 -1.35 -15.06 11.45
N ALA A 296 -1.90 -13.94 10.95
CA ALA A 296 -3.28 -13.92 10.44
C ALA A 296 -3.46 -14.82 9.22
N LEU A 297 -2.46 -14.87 8.32
CA LEU A 297 -2.46 -15.74 7.15
C LEU A 297 -2.36 -17.22 7.53
N ALA A 298 -1.65 -17.56 8.60
CA ALA A 298 -1.58 -18.92 9.12
C ALA A 298 -2.97 -19.42 9.58
N GLU A 299 -3.84 -18.55 10.09
CA GLU A 299 -5.21 -18.90 10.49
C GLU A 299 -6.09 -19.32 9.29
N VAL A 300 -5.77 -18.85 8.09
CA VAL A 300 -6.44 -19.22 6.83
C VAL A 300 -5.64 -20.22 5.98
N GLY A 301 -4.61 -20.84 6.55
CA GLY A 301 -3.82 -21.89 5.91
C GLY A 301 -2.79 -21.39 4.89
N SER A 302 -2.38 -20.14 4.97
CA SER A 302 -1.35 -19.51 4.14
C SER A 302 -0.17 -19.01 4.97
N SER A 303 0.70 -18.19 4.35
CA SER A 303 1.81 -17.49 4.99
C SER A 303 2.11 -16.20 4.23
N LEU A 304 2.83 -15.27 4.85
CA LEU A 304 3.33 -14.08 4.19
C LEU A 304 4.21 -14.42 2.99
N MET A 305 4.99 -15.50 3.07
CA MET A 305 5.83 -15.99 1.96
C MET A 305 4.98 -16.32 0.72
N ASN A 306 3.92 -17.11 0.89
CA ASN A 306 3.03 -17.48 -0.22
C ASN A 306 2.26 -16.27 -0.73
N ALA A 307 1.67 -15.48 0.19
CA ALA A 307 0.94 -14.26 -0.16
C ALA A 307 1.83 -13.25 -0.90
N TYR A 308 3.10 -13.15 -0.57
CA TYR A 308 4.03 -12.24 -1.23
C TYR A 308 4.38 -12.68 -2.66
N ALA A 309 4.55 -13.98 -2.91
CA ALA A 309 4.72 -14.51 -4.26
C ALA A 309 3.46 -14.24 -5.10
N ASP A 310 2.29 -14.64 -4.60
CA ASP A 310 1.01 -14.40 -5.27
C ASP A 310 0.75 -12.90 -5.53
N PHE A 311 1.09 -12.04 -4.57
CA PHE A 311 0.97 -10.59 -4.71
C PHE A 311 1.92 -10.05 -5.79
N THR A 312 3.17 -10.53 -5.85
CA THR A 312 4.14 -10.15 -6.89
C THR A 312 3.62 -10.54 -8.28
N TYR A 313 2.99 -11.70 -8.39
CA TYR A 313 2.31 -12.09 -9.61
C TYR A 313 1.09 -11.22 -9.94
N TRP A 314 0.24 -10.92 -8.96
CA TRP A 314 -0.93 -10.05 -9.15
C TRP A 314 -0.54 -8.64 -9.58
N ARG A 315 0.61 -8.13 -9.11
CA ARG A 315 1.12 -6.80 -9.50
C ARG A 315 1.41 -6.70 -10.99
N ILE A 316 1.81 -7.77 -11.68
CA ILE A 316 2.01 -7.76 -13.15
C ILE A 316 0.72 -8.05 -13.92
N ARG A 317 -0.38 -8.39 -13.24
CA ARG A 317 -1.69 -8.71 -13.82
C ARG A 317 -2.64 -7.51 -13.75
N THR A 318 -2.10 -6.36 -14.13
CA THR A 318 -2.78 -5.07 -14.18
C THR A 318 -2.71 -4.47 -15.59
N GLU A 319 -3.36 -3.33 -15.80
CA GLU A 319 -3.36 -2.57 -17.06
C GLU A 319 -3.70 -3.46 -18.28
N ASP A 320 -2.83 -3.51 -19.29
CA ASP A 320 -3.01 -4.29 -20.51
C ASP A 320 -2.80 -5.81 -20.31
N GLN A 321 -2.27 -6.22 -19.15
CA GLN A 321 -2.10 -7.61 -18.74
C GLN A 321 -3.22 -8.10 -17.81
N TRP A 322 -4.12 -7.21 -17.40
CA TRP A 322 -5.22 -7.52 -16.49
C TRP A 322 -6.19 -8.54 -17.07
N ARG A 323 -6.71 -9.40 -16.18
CA ARG A 323 -7.82 -10.32 -16.47
C ARG A 323 -8.75 -10.45 -15.27
N SER A 324 -9.97 -10.89 -15.54
CA SER A 324 -10.91 -11.30 -14.49
C SER A 324 -10.30 -12.42 -13.63
N GLY A 325 -10.42 -12.29 -12.30
CA GLY A 325 -9.84 -13.22 -11.32
C GLY A 325 -8.58 -12.69 -10.62
N TYR A 326 -8.05 -11.54 -11.04
CA TYR A 326 -7.08 -10.75 -10.27
C TYR A 326 -7.80 -9.56 -9.63
N PHE A 327 -7.06 -8.49 -9.28
CA PHE A 327 -7.63 -7.24 -8.77
C PHE A 327 -8.90 -6.86 -9.53
N SER A 328 -10.00 -6.67 -8.81
CA SER A 328 -11.31 -6.39 -9.38
C SER A 328 -11.27 -5.15 -10.28
N GLU A 329 -10.41 -4.19 -9.92
CA GLU A 329 -10.16 -2.95 -10.64
C GLU A 329 -8.81 -2.91 -11.38
N GLY A 330 -8.10 -4.03 -11.47
CA GLY A 330 -6.72 -4.07 -11.95
C GLY A 330 -6.52 -3.58 -13.38
N ALA A 331 -7.57 -3.49 -14.20
CA ALA A 331 -7.54 -2.86 -15.52
C ALA A 331 -7.17 -1.37 -15.45
N ASN A 332 -7.44 -0.70 -14.33
CA ASN A 332 -7.12 0.70 -14.08
C ASN A 332 -5.78 0.89 -13.36
N TYR A 333 -5.17 -0.19 -12.87
CA TYR A 333 -3.91 -0.11 -12.12
C TYR A 333 -2.74 -0.09 -13.10
N PRO A 334 -1.68 0.70 -12.87
CA PRO A 334 -0.50 0.67 -13.72
C PRO A 334 0.28 -0.64 -13.56
N LEU A 335 1.02 -1.02 -14.60
CA LEU A 335 2.03 -2.08 -14.49
C LEU A 335 3.22 -1.64 -13.63
N PRO A 336 3.88 -2.57 -12.93
CA PRO A 336 5.14 -2.29 -12.25
C PRO A 336 6.22 -1.93 -13.26
N LYS A 337 7.21 -1.16 -12.80
CA LYS A 337 8.46 -0.99 -13.54
C LYS A 337 9.14 -2.33 -13.74
N MET A 338 9.37 -2.68 -15.00
CA MET A 338 10.02 -3.91 -15.44
C MET A 338 11.22 -3.59 -16.32
N ASP A 339 12.35 -4.22 -16.04
CA ASP A 339 13.56 -4.09 -16.85
C ASP A 339 13.46 -5.05 -18.04
N SER A 340 13.33 -4.49 -19.25
CA SER A 340 13.30 -5.29 -20.47
C SER A 340 14.66 -5.92 -20.76
N VAL A 341 14.70 -7.24 -20.80
CA VAL A 341 15.91 -8.04 -21.06
C VAL A 341 16.03 -8.36 -22.55
N GLN A 342 17.25 -8.33 -23.06
CA GLN A 342 17.61 -8.86 -24.38
C GLN A 342 18.75 -9.88 -24.19
N ILE A 343 18.60 -11.06 -24.78
CA ILE A 343 19.59 -12.14 -24.71
C ILE A 343 20.26 -12.24 -26.08
N GLU A 344 21.53 -11.84 -26.18
CA GLU A 344 22.34 -12.07 -27.39
C GLU A 344 23.14 -13.39 -27.31
N ASN A 345 23.71 -13.68 -26.13
CA ASN A 345 24.27 -14.99 -25.77
C ASN A 345 23.70 -15.39 -24.41
N ALA A 346 24.09 -14.64 -23.37
CA ALA A 346 23.49 -14.67 -22.05
C ALA A 346 23.30 -13.24 -21.52
N PHE A 347 22.36 -13.08 -20.60
CA PHE A 347 22.15 -11.86 -19.83
C PHE A 347 22.52 -12.13 -18.37
N THR A 348 23.18 -11.17 -17.75
CA THR A 348 23.46 -11.18 -16.31
C THR A 348 23.22 -9.80 -15.75
N ASP A 349 22.58 -9.74 -14.60
CA ASP A 349 22.46 -8.51 -13.81
C ASP A 349 22.76 -8.82 -12.34
N ASP A 350 23.63 -8.00 -11.75
CA ASP A 350 23.97 -8.05 -10.33
C ASP A 350 23.25 -6.91 -9.63
N PHE A 351 22.48 -7.22 -8.60
CA PHE A 351 21.65 -6.25 -7.90
C PHE A 351 21.52 -6.59 -6.42
N ASN A 352 21.01 -5.64 -5.64
CA ASN A 352 20.79 -5.80 -4.21
C ASN A 352 19.32 -5.51 -3.89
N ILE A 353 18.66 -6.39 -3.15
CA ILE A 353 17.26 -6.21 -2.71
C ILE A 353 17.14 -6.39 -1.20
N ARG A 354 16.16 -5.69 -0.61
CA ARG A 354 15.75 -5.85 0.79
C ARG A 354 14.60 -6.88 0.89
N PRO A 355 14.41 -7.51 2.06
CA PRO A 355 13.27 -8.40 2.30
C PRO A 355 11.96 -7.72 1.95
N LEU A 356 11.06 -8.44 1.28
CA LEU A 356 9.77 -7.98 0.78
C LEU A 356 9.86 -6.85 -0.26
N ALA A 357 11.04 -6.64 -0.86
CA ALA A 357 11.22 -5.92 -2.12
C ALA A 357 11.47 -6.91 -3.26
N THR A 358 11.21 -6.46 -4.48
CA THR A 358 11.49 -7.25 -5.68
C THR A 358 12.02 -6.38 -6.81
N LYS A 359 12.37 -7.02 -7.91
CA LYS A 359 12.70 -6.40 -9.19
C LYS A 359 12.10 -7.27 -10.28
N TYR A 360 11.49 -6.66 -11.28
CA TYR A 360 10.95 -7.42 -12.39
C TYR A 360 11.89 -7.32 -13.59
N PHE A 361 12.28 -8.46 -14.12
CA PHE A 361 12.92 -8.57 -15.43
C PHE A 361 11.90 -9.12 -16.40
N ILE A 362 11.66 -8.43 -17.52
CA ILE A 362 10.75 -8.90 -18.55
C ILE A 362 11.53 -9.29 -19.80
N LEU A 363 11.41 -10.55 -20.18
CA LEU A 363 11.93 -11.09 -21.42
C LEU A 363 10.80 -11.08 -22.46
N PRO A 364 10.86 -10.22 -23.50
CA PRO A 364 9.75 -10.04 -24.45
C PRO A 364 9.43 -11.28 -25.29
N TYR A 365 8.57 -11.18 -26.29
CA TYR A 365 8.34 -12.25 -27.28
C TYR A 365 9.58 -12.47 -28.16
N ALA A 366 9.93 -13.72 -28.52
CA ALA A 366 10.88 -14.02 -29.61
C ALA A 366 10.34 -15.18 -30.44
N TYR A 367 10.41 -15.02 -31.77
CA TYR A 367 9.88 -16.00 -32.71
C TYR A 367 10.79 -17.20 -32.88
N ASP A 368 12.11 -17.06 -32.85
CA ASP A 368 13.09 -18.10 -33.22
C ASP A 368 13.82 -18.73 -32.03
N GLU A 369 13.42 -18.38 -30.80
CA GLU A 369 14.05 -18.86 -29.58
C GLU A 369 13.36 -20.14 -29.06
N ASN A 370 14.06 -21.27 -29.16
CA ASN A 370 13.55 -22.61 -28.83
C ASN A 370 13.46 -22.90 -27.33
N GLY A 371 14.04 -22.06 -26.48
CA GLY A 371 13.92 -22.14 -25.03
C GLY A 371 14.79 -21.09 -24.33
N VAL A 372 14.53 -20.90 -23.05
CA VAL A 372 15.30 -20.02 -22.17
C VAL A 372 15.57 -20.76 -20.86
N ILE A 373 16.77 -20.59 -20.31
CA ILE A 373 17.11 -21.02 -18.96
C ILE A 373 17.39 -19.81 -18.08
N ALA A 374 17.02 -19.94 -16.81
CA ALA A 374 17.18 -18.91 -15.80
C ALA A 374 17.74 -19.50 -14.51
N SER A 375 18.61 -18.76 -13.85
CA SER A 375 19.01 -19.04 -12.48
C SER A 375 19.18 -17.75 -11.69
N LEU A 376 18.95 -17.86 -10.39
CA LEU A 376 19.20 -16.80 -9.42
C LEU A 376 20.24 -17.33 -8.44
N THR A 377 21.28 -16.55 -8.17
CA THR A 377 22.30 -16.87 -7.18
C THR A 377 22.49 -15.71 -6.23
N SER A 378 22.96 -15.97 -5.01
CA SER A 378 23.31 -14.94 -4.04
C SER A 378 24.68 -15.22 -3.43
N SER A 379 25.44 -14.15 -3.20
CA SER A 379 26.65 -14.22 -2.37
C SER A 379 26.35 -14.04 -0.88
N THR A 380 25.13 -13.59 -0.55
CA THR A 380 24.66 -13.37 0.83
C THR A 380 24.20 -14.69 1.44
N GLN A 381 24.60 -14.95 2.68
CA GLN A 381 24.24 -16.17 3.41
C GLN A 381 23.07 -15.93 4.37
N TYR A 382 22.39 -17.01 4.78
CA TYR A 382 21.28 -16.98 5.75
C TYR A 382 20.09 -16.13 5.27
N ILE A 383 19.71 -16.34 4.02
CA ILE A 383 18.54 -15.71 3.40
C ILE A 383 17.48 -16.74 3.06
N SER A 384 16.21 -16.31 3.03
CA SER A 384 15.10 -17.06 2.47
C SER A 384 14.65 -16.37 1.19
N SER A 385 14.82 -17.03 0.04
CA SER A 385 14.60 -16.43 -1.28
C SER A 385 14.30 -17.46 -2.35
N GLN A 386 13.57 -17.05 -3.38
CA GLN A 386 13.30 -17.85 -4.58
C GLN A 386 13.30 -16.95 -5.82
N LEU A 387 13.39 -17.55 -7.01
CA LEU A 387 13.12 -16.88 -8.27
C LEU A 387 11.73 -17.27 -8.74
N GLU A 388 10.84 -16.28 -8.84
CA GLU A 388 9.52 -16.45 -9.43
C GLU A 388 9.58 -16.26 -10.94
N VAL A 389 9.06 -17.23 -11.69
CA VAL A 389 9.06 -17.23 -13.16
C VAL A 389 7.62 -17.24 -13.67
N MET A 390 7.20 -16.11 -14.24
CA MET A 390 5.83 -15.82 -14.64
C MET A 390 5.71 -15.85 -16.16
N ARG A 391 4.73 -16.60 -16.69
CA ARG A 391 4.47 -16.68 -18.14
C ARG A 391 3.33 -15.75 -18.52
N ILE A 392 3.59 -14.81 -19.42
CA ILE A 392 2.57 -13.89 -19.95
C ILE A 392 2.09 -14.43 -21.29
N GLU A 393 0.80 -14.67 -21.41
CA GLU A 393 0.21 -15.39 -22.53
C GLU A 393 0.06 -14.51 -23.77
N ILE A 394 0.00 -15.14 -24.94
CA ILE A 394 -0.12 -14.46 -26.24
C ILE A 394 -1.46 -13.74 -26.40
N SER A 395 -2.53 -14.27 -25.81
CA SER A 395 -3.86 -13.68 -25.93
C SER A 395 -4.63 -13.79 -24.62
N GLN A 396 -5.59 -12.87 -24.42
CA GLN A 396 -6.54 -12.94 -23.29
C GLN A 396 -7.40 -14.21 -23.31
N SER A 397 -7.57 -14.86 -24.47
CA SER A 397 -8.25 -16.16 -24.59
C SER A 397 -7.38 -17.37 -24.25
N SER A 398 -6.06 -17.20 -24.21
CA SER A 398 -5.16 -18.25 -23.73
C SER A 398 -5.46 -18.46 -22.24
N PRO A 399 -5.53 -19.68 -21.70
CA PRO A 399 -5.66 -19.87 -20.26
C PRO A 399 -4.58 -19.12 -19.51
N LEU A 400 -4.97 -18.47 -18.41
CA LEU A 400 -4.04 -17.78 -17.53
C LEU A 400 -2.89 -18.73 -17.20
N GLY A 401 -1.67 -18.24 -17.31
CA GLY A 401 -0.46 -18.87 -16.83
C GLY A 401 -0.47 -18.90 -15.30
N GLY A 402 0.35 -19.77 -14.74
CA GLY A 402 0.80 -19.64 -13.37
C GLY A 402 2.21 -19.06 -13.34
N PHE A 403 2.79 -19.07 -12.15
CA PHE A 403 4.22 -18.90 -11.94
C PHE A 403 4.83 -20.20 -11.42
N ASP A 404 6.13 -20.35 -11.62
CA ASP A 404 6.93 -21.38 -10.94
C ASP A 404 7.88 -20.68 -9.96
N LEU A 405 8.14 -21.33 -8.83
CA LEU A 405 9.14 -20.91 -7.87
C LEU A 405 10.38 -21.78 -8.03
N VAL A 406 11.52 -21.13 -8.21
CA VAL A 406 12.81 -21.78 -8.45
C VAL A 406 13.71 -21.49 -7.24
N GLU A 407 14.28 -22.55 -6.68
CA GLU A 407 15.19 -22.44 -5.54
C GLU A 407 16.50 -21.76 -5.92
N LEU A 408 17.12 -21.10 -4.94
CA LEU A 408 18.37 -20.38 -5.16
C LEU A 408 19.50 -21.32 -5.59
N GLY A 409 20.17 -20.99 -6.70
CA GLY A 409 21.24 -21.78 -7.29
C GLY A 409 20.76 -22.87 -8.25
N ASP A 410 19.46 -23.19 -8.27
CA ASP A 410 18.89 -24.09 -9.26
C ASP A 410 18.71 -23.37 -10.60
N THR A 411 18.72 -24.15 -11.67
CA THR A 411 18.43 -23.67 -13.03
C THR A 411 17.05 -24.15 -13.45
N PHE A 412 16.24 -23.22 -13.97
CA PHE A 412 14.91 -23.49 -14.48
C PHE A 412 14.82 -23.18 -15.96
N GLY A 413 14.19 -24.06 -16.73
CA GLY A 413 14.09 -23.94 -18.18
C GLY A 413 12.65 -23.83 -18.66
N ILE A 414 12.40 -22.93 -19.60
CA ILE A 414 11.14 -22.80 -20.33
C ILE A 414 11.39 -23.12 -21.79
N ALA A 415 10.65 -24.10 -22.32
CA ALA A 415 10.72 -24.43 -23.74
C ALA A 415 9.93 -23.41 -24.58
N GLY A 416 10.50 -23.06 -25.74
CA GLY A 416 9.87 -22.27 -26.81
C GLY A 416 9.34 -20.91 -26.38
N ARG A 417 10.17 -19.86 -26.41
CA ARG A 417 9.75 -18.51 -26.02
C ARG A 417 8.60 -17.98 -26.88
N TRP A 418 8.51 -18.45 -28.12
CA TRP A 418 7.43 -18.17 -29.06
C TRP A 418 6.03 -18.58 -28.58
N GLN A 419 5.92 -19.33 -27.47
CA GLN A 419 4.65 -19.72 -26.85
C GLN A 419 4.05 -18.63 -25.94
N TYR A 420 4.84 -17.62 -25.56
CA TYR A 420 4.47 -16.60 -24.57
C TYR A 420 4.70 -15.21 -25.13
N ARG A 421 3.81 -14.25 -24.82
CA ARG A 421 4.01 -12.82 -25.16
C ARG A 421 5.26 -12.26 -24.49
N ALA A 422 5.52 -12.72 -23.27
CA ALA A 422 6.72 -12.41 -22.50
C ALA A 422 6.87 -13.44 -21.36
N ILE A 423 8.06 -13.49 -20.78
CA ILE A 423 8.33 -14.19 -19.53
C ILE A 423 8.87 -13.16 -18.56
N ALA A 424 8.25 -13.03 -17.39
CA ALA A 424 8.72 -12.17 -16.33
C ALA A 424 9.44 -12.99 -15.26
N TYR A 425 10.52 -12.45 -14.73
CA TYR A 425 11.32 -13.04 -13.67
C TYR A 425 11.36 -12.06 -12.49
N ALA A 426 10.97 -12.52 -11.31
CA ALA A 426 10.98 -11.73 -10.09
C ALA A 426 11.78 -12.47 -9.00
N PRO A 427 12.96 -11.98 -8.62
CA PRO A 427 13.64 -12.43 -7.42
C PRO A 427 12.77 -12.06 -6.20
N LEU A 428 12.42 -13.07 -5.40
CA LEU A 428 11.71 -12.91 -4.15
C LEU A 428 12.69 -13.07 -3.00
N LEU A 429 12.77 -12.07 -2.12
CA LEU A 429 13.51 -12.16 -0.87
C LEU A 429 12.53 -12.05 0.29
N TYR A 430 12.30 -13.15 1.00
CA TYR A 430 11.36 -13.20 2.12
C TYR A 430 12.00 -12.75 3.43
N SER A 431 13.27 -13.13 3.66
CA SER A 431 13.99 -12.79 4.89
C SER A 431 15.49 -12.69 4.64
N ALA A 432 16.10 -11.65 5.21
CA ALA A 432 17.55 -11.43 5.28
C ALA A 432 17.86 -10.50 6.46
N PRO A 433 19.11 -10.49 6.98
CA PRO A 433 19.51 -9.57 8.04
C PRO A 433 19.42 -8.08 7.66
N LEU A 434 19.70 -7.76 6.40
CA LEU A 434 19.62 -6.42 5.81
C LEU A 434 19.19 -6.58 4.35
N SER A 435 20.00 -6.17 3.39
CA SER A 435 19.82 -6.50 1.99
C SER A 435 20.69 -7.69 1.57
N ALA A 436 20.31 -8.34 0.47
CA ALA A 436 21.03 -9.44 -0.11
C ALA A 436 21.46 -9.12 -1.54
N ASP A 437 22.71 -9.45 -1.85
CA ASP A 437 23.30 -9.33 -3.18
C ASP A 437 22.92 -10.55 -4.01
N PHE A 438 22.30 -10.34 -5.16
CA PHE A 438 21.88 -11.35 -6.11
C PHE A 438 22.53 -11.14 -7.47
N SER A 439 22.65 -12.25 -8.20
CA SER A 439 22.96 -12.27 -9.62
C SER A 439 21.91 -13.12 -10.32
N ILE A 440 21.19 -12.53 -11.27
CA ILE A 440 20.30 -13.26 -12.17
C ILE A 440 21.07 -13.57 -13.46
N TRP A 441 20.94 -14.79 -13.97
CA TRP A 441 21.50 -15.20 -15.24
C TRP A 441 20.41 -15.81 -16.12
N LEU A 442 20.33 -15.36 -17.38
CA LEU A 442 19.39 -15.83 -18.39
C LEU A 442 20.13 -16.19 -19.67
N ASP A 443 19.80 -17.31 -20.29
CA ASP A 443 20.47 -17.80 -21.51
C ASP A 443 19.47 -18.47 -22.47
N SER A 444 19.69 -18.29 -23.76
CA SER A 444 18.85 -18.82 -24.85
C SER A 444 19.31 -20.20 -25.38
N GLU A 445 20.45 -20.71 -24.92
CA GLU A 445 21.16 -21.81 -25.60
C GLU A 445 20.68 -23.24 -25.30
N ASP A 446 20.03 -23.54 -24.15
CA ASP A 446 19.92 -24.95 -23.73
C ASP A 446 18.60 -25.67 -24.10
N THR A 447 18.54 -26.10 -25.36
CA THR A 447 17.45 -26.93 -25.93
C THR A 447 17.58 -28.43 -25.66
N SER A 448 18.63 -28.89 -24.96
CA SER A 448 18.92 -30.33 -24.81
C SER A 448 18.32 -30.96 -23.55
N ILE A 449 17.87 -30.14 -22.59
CA ILE A 449 17.46 -30.58 -21.24
C ILE A 449 15.98 -30.28 -20.94
N VAL A 450 15.34 -29.36 -21.66
CA VAL A 450 13.94 -28.97 -21.43
C VAL A 450 13.04 -29.60 -22.49
N PRO A 451 12.20 -30.59 -22.16
CA PRO A 451 11.27 -31.17 -23.13
C PRO A 451 10.35 -30.09 -23.69
N VAL A 452 10.26 -29.98 -25.03
CA VAL A 452 9.26 -29.13 -25.67
C VAL A 452 7.88 -29.68 -25.35
N ASN A 453 7.22 -29.08 -24.37
CA ASN A 453 5.87 -29.47 -24.01
C ASN A 453 4.89 -28.84 -25.02
N LYS A 454 4.23 -29.69 -25.81
CA LYS A 454 3.17 -29.24 -26.75
C LYS A 454 1.82 -29.05 -26.07
N GLN A 455 1.77 -29.30 -24.76
CA GLN A 455 0.63 -29.05 -23.90
C GLN A 455 1.10 -28.16 -22.75
N ASN A 456 0.54 -26.97 -22.62
CA ASN A 456 0.70 -26.24 -21.37
C ASN A 456 -0.24 -26.85 -20.35
N GLU A 457 0.32 -27.21 -19.20
CA GLU A 457 -0.44 -27.45 -17.99
C GLU A 457 -0.45 -26.15 -17.23
N VAL A 458 -1.63 -25.60 -17.02
CA VAL A 458 -1.77 -24.51 -16.08
C VAL A 458 -2.59 -25.01 -14.90
N TYR A 459 -2.03 -24.84 -13.71
CA TYR A 459 -2.78 -24.86 -12.47
C TYR A 459 -3.81 -23.75 -12.56
N HIS A 460 -5.10 -24.09 -12.41
CA HIS A 460 -6.17 -23.10 -12.37
C HIS A 460 -5.82 -22.12 -11.25
N PRO A 461 -5.51 -20.83 -11.53
CA PRO A 461 -5.05 -19.96 -10.45
C PRO A 461 -6.21 -19.67 -9.51
N PHE A 462 -7.42 -19.43 -10.02
CA PHE A 462 -8.57 -19.03 -9.20
C PHE A 462 -9.91 -19.45 -9.85
N PRO A 463 -11.00 -19.58 -9.07
CA PRO A 463 -11.11 -19.14 -7.70
C PRO A 463 -11.11 -20.30 -6.70
N ASN A 464 -10.50 -20.07 -5.53
CA ASN A 464 -10.46 -20.94 -4.35
C ASN A 464 -9.31 -21.99 -4.31
N PRO A 465 -8.35 -21.87 -3.38
CA PRO A 465 -7.29 -22.86 -3.15
C PRO A 465 -7.80 -24.24 -2.67
N CYS A 466 -9.12 -24.43 -2.49
CA CYS A 466 -9.72 -25.71 -2.11
C CYS A 466 -9.96 -26.69 -3.27
N ASN A 467 -9.68 -26.35 -4.53
CA ASN A 467 -9.81 -27.30 -5.65
C ASN A 467 -8.59 -27.28 -6.59
N ASN A 468 -7.75 -28.32 -6.48
CA ASN A 468 -6.57 -28.61 -7.32
C ASN A 468 -6.92 -28.92 -8.80
N GLY A 469 -7.61 -28.01 -9.49
CA GLY A 469 -7.92 -28.16 -10.91
C GLY A 469 -6.71 -27.85 -11.78
N VAL A 470 -6.30 -28.78 -12.66
CA VAL A 470 -5.32 -28.52 -13.73
C VAL A 470 -6.07 -28.48 -15.05
N VAL A 471 -5.88 -27.41 -15.83
CA VAL A 471 -6.42 -27.30 -17.20
C VAL A 471 -5.29 -27.52 -18.19
N LYS A 472 -5.46 -28.49 -19.09
CA LYS A 472 -4.53 -28.78 -20.19
C LYS A 472 -5.14 -28.32 -21.50
N PHE A 473 -4.37 -27.65 -22.34
CA PHE A 473 -4.83 -27.22 -23.66
C PHE A 473 -3.71 -27.33 -24.70
N PRO A 474 -4.06 -27.67 -25.95
CA PRO A 474 -3.12 -27.68 -27.06
C PRO A 474 -2.79 -26.25 -27.48
N ILE A 475 -1.53 -25.99 -27.78
CA ILE A 475 -1.10 -24.74 -28.40
C ILE A 475 -1.13 -24.94 -29.92
N ASP A 476 -2.11 -24.37 -30.61
CA ASP A 476 -2.17 -24.31 -32.08
C ASP A 476 -1.33 -23.15 -32.62
N ILE A 477 -0.10 -23.02 -32.15
CA ILE A 477 0.89 -22.11 -32.72
C ILE A 477 1.94 -23.00 -33.36
N ILE A 478 1.97 -22.98 -34.68
CA ILE A 478 2.93 -23.72 -35.49
C ILE A 478 4.32 -23.33 -34.97
N SER A 479 5.04 -24.31 -34.41
CA SER A 479 6.45 -24.12 -34.05
C SER A 479 7.14 -23.43 -35.22
N PRO A 480 7.91 -22.36 -34.97
CA PRO A 480 8.85 -21.83 -35.95
C PRO A 480 9.62 -23.01 -36.57
N ALA A 481 9.65 -23.06 -37.89
CA ALA A 481 10.27 -24.15 -38.66
C ALA A 481 11.80 -24.10 -38.59
#